data_AF-A0A2N1UU72-F1
#
_entry.id   AF-A0A2N1UU72-F1
#
_cell.length_a   1.000
_cell.length_b   1.000
_cell.length_c   1.000
_cell.angle_alpha   90.00
_cell.angle_beta   90.00
_cell.angle_gamma   90.00
#
_symmetry.space_group_name_H-M   'P 1'
#
loop_
_entity.id
_entity.type
_entity.pdbx_description
1 polymer ?
#
loop_
_entity_poly.entity_id
_entity_poly.type
_entity_poly.pdbx_seq_one_letter_code
_entity_poly.pdbx_strand_id
1 'polypeptide(L)' 'MSKAIGELKHEHEAILFSLGILEKLAGAARSGEESDTKDSRDLLGFLKEFADTCHHGKEEGILFPAMEKGGSAI' A
#
# COMPACT_ATOMS: atom_id res chain seq x y z
N MET A 1 11.08 -17.28 -8.28
CA MET A 1 9.93 -16.35 -8.18
C MET A 1 10.01 -15.39 -9.35
N SER A 2 8.92 -15.12 -10.06
CA SER A 2 8.98 -14.23 -11.23
C SER A 2 9.29 -12.80 -10.79
N LYS A 3 9.89 -12.00 -11.69
CA LYS A 3 10.19 -10.59 -11.43
C LYS A 3 8.94 -9.80 -11.01
N ALA A 4 7.82 -10.03 -11.69
CA ALA A 4 6.54 -9.37 -11.39
C ALA A 4 6.02 -9.65 -9.97
N ILE A 5 6.08 -10.90 -9.51
CA ILE A 5 5.69 -11.24 -8.13
C ILE A 5 6.68 -10.64 -7.12
N GLY A 6 7.97 -10.59 -7.46
CA GLY A 6 8.97 -9.91 -6.63
C GLY A 6 8.70 -8.42 -6.47
N GLU A 7 8.27 -7.75 -7.54
CA GLU A 7 7.88 -6.33 -7.51
C GLU A 7 6.67 -6.10 -6.60
N LEU A 8 5.59 -6.87 -6.75
CA LEU A 8 4.41 -6.76 -5.87
C LEU A 8 4.77 -6.96 -4.39
N LYS A 9 5.66 -7.91 -4.08
CA LYS A 9 6.15 -8.10 -2.71
C LYS A 9 6.94 -6.90 -2.20
N HIS A 10 7.80 -6.31 -3.04
CA HIS A 10 8.55 -5.12 -2.66
C HIS A 10 7.62 -3.93 -2.40
N GLU A 11 6.55 -3.80 -3.20
CA GLU A 11 5.52 -2.78 -2.99
C GLU A 11 4.76 -2.99 -1.67
N HIS A 12 4.46 -4.24 -1.30
CA HIS A 12 3.92 -4.54 0.04
C HIS A 12 4.83 -4.06 1.17
N GLU A 13 6.14 -4.28 1.08
CA GLU A 13 7.08 -3.79 2.10
C GLU A 13 7.02 -2.25 2.22
N ALA A 14 6.91 -1.53 1.10
CA ALA A 14 6.77 -0.08 1.10
C ALA A 14 5.44 0.38 1.70
N ILE A 15 4.33 -0.31 1.40
CA ILE A 15 3.01 -0.02 1.98
C ILE A 15 3.03 -0.25 3.49
N LEU A 16 3.55 -1.38 3.97
CA LEU A 16 3.67 -1.70 5.39
C LEU A 16 4.53 -0.66 6.13
N PHE A 17 5.64 -0.24 5.54
CA PHE A 17 6.48 0.82 6.09
C PHE A 17 5.71 2.14 6.25
N SER A 18 5.00 2.58 5.21
CA SER A 18 4.17 3.78 5.24
C SER A 18 3.04 3.71 6.26
N LEU A 19 2.41 2.54 6.44
CA LEU A 19 1.41 2.32 7.50
C LEU A 19 2.01 2.46 8.90
N GLY A 20 3.25 1.98 9.10
CA GLY A 20 3.97 2.19 10.37
C GLY A 20 4.27 3.67 10.66
N ILE A 21 4.46 4.50 9.64
CA ILE A 21 4.57 5.95 9.81
C ILE A 21 3.21 6.54 10.19
N LEU A 22 2.14 6.13 9.50
CA LEU A 22 0.77 6.60 9.77
C LEU A 22 0.35 6.28 11.21
N GLU A 23 0.71 5.12 11.72
CA GLU A 23 0.43 4.73 13.11
C GLU A 23 1.10 5.66 14.13
N LYS A 24 2.36 6.06 13.88
CA LYS A 24 3.08 7.03 14.72
C LYS A 24 2.45 8.42 14.67
N LEU A 25 2.10 8.90 13.47
CA LEU A 25 1.42 10.19 13.29
C LEU A 25 0.08 10.21 14.01
N ALA A 26 -0.69 9.13 13.90
CA ALA A 26 -1.95 8.98 14.61
C ALA A 26 -1.76 8.92 16.13
N GLY A 27 -0.67 8.32 16.61
CA GLY A 27 -0.26 8.32 18.01
C GLY A 27 -0.01 9.72 18.55
N ALA A 28 0.82 10.51 17.86
CA ALA A 28 1.13 11.90 18.23
C ALA A 28 -0.13 12.79 18.22
N ALA A 29 -0.99 12.64 17.20
CA ALA A 29 -2.25 13.37 17.14
C ALA A 29 -3.17 13.08 18.34
N ARG A 30 -3.18 11.83 18.85
CA ARG A 30 -3.95 11.44 20.05
C ARG A 30 -3.34 11.96 21.35
N SER A 31 -2.01 12.12 21.44
CA SER A 31 -1.36 12.66 22.64
C SER A 31 -1.49 14.18 22.76
N GLY A 32 -2.05 14.85 21.75
CA GLY A 32 -2.14 16.31 21.69
C GLY A 32 -0.83 16.97 21.30
N GLU A 33 0.15 16.20 20.81
CA GLU A 33 1.34 16.75 20.18
C GLU A 33 0.95 17.48 18.89
N GLU A 34 1.56 18.63 18.66
CA GLU A 34 1.35 19.41 17.44
C GLU A 34 1.96 18.63 16.26
N SER A 35 1.11 17.89 15.54
CA SER A 35 1.53 17.17 14.33
C SER A 35 1.25 18.02 13.10
N ASP A 36 2.19 18.03 12.16
CA ASP A 36 1.97 18.72 10.89
C ASP A 36 0.85 17.99 10.12
N THR A 37 -0.30 18.64 10.02
CA THR A 37 -1.46 18.15 9.26
C THR A 37 -1.14 17.93 7.78
N LYS A 38 -0.10 18.58 7.25
CA LYS A 38 0.35 18.42 5.87
C LYS A 38 1.00 17.05 5.67
N ASP A 39 1.93 16.65 6.52
CA ASP A 39 2.61 15.34 6.41
C ASP A 39 1.61 14.18 6.50
N SER A 40 0.61 14.30 7.39
CA SER A 40 -0.47 13.33 7.48
C SER A 40 -1.32 13.25 6.21
N ARG A 41 -1.68 14.40 5.62
CA ARG A 41 -2.43 14.43 4.35
C ARG A 41 -1.61 13.86 3.20
N ASP A 42 -0.34 14.21 3.10
CA ASP A 42 0.53 13.76 2.02
C ASP A 42 0.76 12.24 2.10
N LEU A 43 0.96 11.70 3.30
CA LEU A 43 1.10 10.25 3.51
C LEU A 43 -0.20 9.49 3.18
N LEU A 44 -1.36 10.02 3.59
CA LEU A 44 -2.65 9.43 3.24
C LEU A 44 -2.90 9.48 1.72
N GLY A 45 -2.52 10.59 1.07
CA GLY A 45 -2.58 10.72 -0.39
C GLY A 45 -1.69 9.70 -1.09
N PHE A 46 -0.45 9.53 -0.60
CA PHE A 46 0.46 8.51 -1.11
C PHE A 46 -0.13 7.10 -0.95
N LEU A 47 -0.61 6.73 0.25
CA LEU A 47 -1.19 5.41 0.49
C LEU A 47 -2.37 5.13 -0.44
N LYS A 48 -3.26 6.11 -0.63
CA LYS A 48 -4.41 5.98 -1.54
C LYS A 48 -3.98 5.78 -2.99
N GLU A 49 -3.02 6.58 -3.49
CA GLU A 49 -2.57 6.45 -4.88
C GLU A 49 -1.75 5.16 -5.09
N PHE A 50 -0.81 4.88 -4.19
CA PHE A 50 0.14 3.79 -4.37
C PHE A 50 -0.46 2.43 -4.04
N ALA A 51 -1.18 2.28 -2.93
CA ALA A 51 -1.78 0.99 -2.58
C ALA A 51 -3.00 0.69 -3.46
N ASP A 52 -3.96 1.63 -3.57
CA ASP A 52 -5.20 1.34 -4.29
C ASP A 52 -5.00 1.41 -5.81
N THR A 53 -4.49 2.52 -6.34
CA THR A 53 -4.45 2.71 -7.79
C THR A 53 -3.29 1.94 -8.44
N CYS A 54 -2.10 1.99 -7.84
CA CYS A 54 -0.91 1.37 -8.44
C CYS A 54 -0.78 -0.11 -8.12
N HIS A 55 -0.80 -0.49 -6.83
CA HIS A 55 -0.53 -1.86 -6.39
C HIS A 55 -1.73 -2.78 -6.68
N HIS A 56 -2.91 -2.49 -6.14
CA HIS A 56 -4.10 -3.30 -6.44
C HIS A 56 -4.44 -3.27 -7.93
N GLY A 57 -4.19 -2.15 -8.63
CA GLY A 57 -4.37 -2.08 -10.08
C GLY A 57 -3.57 -3.15 -10.86
N LYS A 58 -2.37 -3.51 -10.39
CA LYS A 58 -1.58 -4.61 -10.98
C LYS A 58 -2.14 -5.97 -10.59
N GLU A 59 -2.58 -6.12 -9.36
CA GLU A 59 -3.14 -7.37 -8.88
C GLU A 59 -4.46 -7.70 -9.58
N GLU A 60 -5.45 -6.79 -9.48
CA GLU A 60 -6.78 -6.94 -10.06
C GLU A 60 -6.77 -6.89 -11.59
N GLY A 61 -5.93 -6.04 -12.18
CA GLY A 61 -5.89 -5.87 -13.64
C GLY A 61 -5.07 -6.94 -14.37
N ILE A 62 -4.12 -7.59 -13.69
CA ILE A 62 -3.12 -8.45 -14.35
C ILE A 62 -2.96 -9.80 -13.63
N LEU A 63 -2.58 -9.77 -12.34
CA LEU A 63 -2.20 -10.99 -11.63
C LEU A 63 -3.40 -11.92 -11.41
N PHE A 64 -4.48 -11.44 -10.81
CA PHE A 64 -5.65 -12.24 -10.49
C PHE A 64 -6.31 -12.81 -11.76
N PRO A 65 -6.53 -12.03 -12.85
CA PRO A 65 -7.04 -12.60 -14.10
C PRO A 65 -6.13 -13.68 -14.71
N ALA A 66 -4.81 -13.57 -14.54
CA ALA A 66 -3.88 -14.59 -15.01
C ALA A 66 -3.95 -15.87 -14.14
N MET A 67 -4.11 -15.72 -12.82
CA MET A 67 -4.29 -16.85 -11.89
C MET A 67 -5.60 -17.60 -12.16
N GLU A 68 -6.68 -16.87 -12.46
CA GLU A 68 -7.98 -17.45 -12.82
C GLU A 68 -7.89 -18.31 -14.09
N LYS A 69 -7.26 -17.77 -15.15
CA LYS A 69 -7.03 -18.52 -16.40
C LYS A 69 -6.17 -19.76 -16.20
N GLY A 70 -5.27 -19.73 -15.21
CA GLY A 70 -4.42 -20.85 -14.83
C GLY A 70 -5.11 -21.91 -13.97
N GLY A 71 -6.41 -21.77 -13.66
CA GLY A 71 -7.15 -22.70 -12.80
C GLY A 71 -6.75 -22.64 -11.33
N SER A 72 -6.09 -21.56 -10.91
CA SER A 72 -5.69 -21.31 -9.50
C SER A 72 -6.63 -20.33 -8.79
N ALA A 73 -7.79 -20.03 -9.38
CA ALA A 73 -8.86 -19.32 -8.68
C ALA A 73 -9.44 -20.23 -7.58
N ILE A 74 -9.54 -19.68 -6.37
CA ILE A 74 -10.36 -20.22 -5.28
C ILE A 74 -11.82 -19.84 -5.48
#